data_AF-T0CHV1-F1
#
_entry.id   AF-T0CHV1-F1
#
_cell.length_a   1.000
_cell.length_b   1.000
_cell.length_c   1.000
_cell.angle_alpha   90.00
_cell.angle_beta   90.00
_cell.angle_gamma   90.00
#
_symmetry.space_group_name_H-M   'P 1'
#
loop_
_entity.id
_entity.type
_entity.pdbx_description
1 polymer ?
#
loop_
_entity_poly.entity_id
_entity_poly.type
_entity_poly.pdbx_seq_one_letter_code
_entity_poly.pdbx_strand_id
1 'polypeptide(L)'
;MLELDLSNYIITFDDGLYSQYKYLNHFLKFDTPKIFFISTNIVSPEQEEQNEITTSCSKAHESFFKTGNTANYMKWSQIKEIASTKNCYIGGHSHQHKDLRGTLALKKLHNHLKEDTDKMLNEFNTQGIEIKDFCFPYNYEAPLYKEILKQRGIENFFGQERIAIEDLSNAI
;
A
#
# COMPACT_ATOMS: atom_id res chain seq x y z
N MET A 1 21.29 -5.75 3.55
CA MET A 1 20.75 -4.49 2.98
C MET A 1 20.89 -4.58 1.47
N LEU A 2 20.02 -3.93 0.70
CA LEU A 2 20.10 -3.99 -0.77
C LEU A 2 21.38 -3.25 -1.23
N GLU A 3 22.16 -3.89 -2.09
CA GLU A 3 23.35 -3.33 -2.73
C GLU A 3 23.10 -3.07 -4.22
N LEU A 4 21.90 -2.58 -4.54
CA LEU A 4 21.47 -2.23 -5.90
C LEU A 4 21.34 -0.71 -6.02
N ASP A 5 21.80 -0.13 -7.12
CA ASP A 5 21.52 1.27 -7.46
C ASP A 5 20.10 1.39 -8.01
N LEU A 6 19.21 1.97 -7.22
CA LEU A 6 17.79 2.16 -7.55
C LEU A 6 17.48 3.56 -8.07
N SER A 7 18.49 4.39 -8.35
CA SER A 7 18.30 5.80 -8.68
C SER A 7 17.49 6.05 -9.97
N ASN A 8 17.40 5.06 -10.85
CA ASN A 8 16.62 5.14 -12.10
C ASN A 8 15.18 4.59 -11.99
N TYR A 9 14.73 4.22 -10.78
CA TYR A 9 13.43 3.59 -10.56
C TYR A 9 12.58 4.39 -9.58
N ILE A 10 11.26 4.42 -9.79
CA ILE A 10 10.33 4.76 -8.70
C ILE A 10 10.23 3.53 -7.80
N ILE A 11 10.49 3.70 -6.50
CA ILE A 11 10.43 2.60 -5.53
C ILE A 11 9.02 2.56 -4.96
N THR A 12 8.32 1.44 -5.07
CA THR A 12 6.97 1.30 -4.52
C THR A 12 6.92 0.24 -3.41
N PHE A 13 6.14 0.52 -2.38
CA PHE A 13 5.89 -0.39 -1.27
C PHE A 13 4.39 -0.62 -1.11
N ASP A 14 3.97 -1.88 -1.02
CA ASP A 14 2.56 -2.23 -0.87
C ASP A 14 2.21 -2.53 0.60
N ASP A 15 0.91 -2.56 0.90
CA ASP A 15 0.28 -2.92 2.18
C ASP A 15 0.55 -2.02 3.40
N GLY A 16 1.67 -1.31 3.44
CA GLY A 16 2.04 -0.46 4.56
C GLY A 16 2.61 -1.22 5.76
N LEU A 17 3.54 -2.15 5.51
CA LEU A 17 4.22 -2.89 6.58
C LEU A 17 5.09 -1.97 7.46
N TYR A 18 5.12 -2.23 8.77
CA TYR A 18 5.98 -1.52 9.72
C TYR A 18 7.48 -1.65 9.35
N SER A 19 7.90 -2.78 8.79
CA SER A 19 9.29 -2.97 8.34
C SER A 19 9.73 -1.93 7.31
N GLN A 20 8.81 -1.44 6.46
CA GLN A 20 9.09 -0.41 5.46
C GLN A 20 9.45 0.92 6.13
N TYR A 21 8.72 1.30 7.18
CA TYR A 21 9.03 2.46 8.02
C TYR A 21 10.32 2.26 8.82
N LYS A 22 10.47 1.11 9.47
CA LYS A 22 11.67 0.74 10.26
C LYS A 22 12.97 0.88 9.45
N TYR A 23 12.92 0.59 8.15
CA TYR A 23 14.05 0.68 7.24
C TYR A 23 14.01 1.90 6.31
N LEU A 24 13.14 2.90 6.56
CA LEU A 24 12.99 4.08 5.71
C LEU A 24 14.34 4.76 5.40
N ASN A 25 15.18 4.96 6.43
CA ASN A 25 16.50 5.58 6.31
C ASN A 25 17.45 4.88 5.33
N HIS A 26 17.29 3.58 5.09
CA HIS A 26 18.05 2.87 4.05
C HIS A 26 17.64 3.37 2.66
N PHE A 27 16.33 3.47 2.41
CA PHE A 27 15.80 3.88 1.12
C PHE A 27 15.98 5.37 0.83
N LEU A 28 15.97 6.24 1.85
CA LEU A 28 16.19 7.68 1.68
C LEU A 28 17.56 8.04 1.06
N LYS A 29 18.50 7.10 1.01
CA LYS A 29 19.80 7.28 0.34
C LYS A 29 19.69 7.36 -1.18
N PHE A 30 18.63 6.82 -1.77
CA PHE A 30 18.39 6.86 -3.21
C PHE A 30 17.62 8.14 -3.57
N ASP A 31 18.15 9.00 -4.44
CA ASP A 31 17.48 10.24 -4.87
C ASP A 31 16.44 9.96 -5.96
N THR A 32 15.38 9.27 -5.56
CA THR A 32 14.28 8.87 -6.45
C THR A 32 12.94 8.87 -5.69
N PRO A 33 11.78 9.04 -6.35
CA PRO A 33 10.49 8.93 -5.70
C PRO A 33 10.26 7.57 -5.04
N LYS A 34 9.63 7.60 -3.86
CA LYS A 34 9.16 6.42 -3.12
C LYS A 34 7.67 6.56 -2.87
N ILE A 35 6.89 5.57 -3.24
CA ILE A 35 5.44 5.58 -3.04
C ILE A 35 5.06 4.43 -2.11
N PHE A 36 4.39 4.74 -1.01
CA PHE A 36 3.89 3.76 -0.05
C PHE A 36 2.38 3.63 -0.24
N PHE A 37 1.95 2.51 -0.80
CA PHE A 37 0.55 2.18 -1.01
C PHE A 37 -0.01 1.51 0.25
N ILE A 38 -0.93 2.20 0.92
CA ILE A 38 -1.46 1.78 2.22
C ILE A 38 -2.83 1.14 2.05
N SER A 39 -2.99 -0.07 2.60
CA SER A 39 -4.30 -0.67 2.81
C SER A 39 -4.85 -0.20 4.15
N THR A 40 -5.97 0.53 4.13
CA THR A 40 -6.37 1.32 5.31
C THR A 40 -6.97 0.50 6.46
N ASN A 41 -7.54 -0.69 6.19
CA ASN A 41 -8.13 -1.54 7.23
C ASN A 41 -7.08 -2.32 8.06
N ILE A 42 -5.82 -2.34 7.63
CA ILE A 42 -4.74 -3.08 8.30
C ILE A 42 -3.77 -2.18 9.05
N VAL A 43 -3.95 -0.85 8.97
CA VAL A 43 -3.16 0.13 9.70
C VAL A 43 -3.27 -0.12 11.21
N SER A 44 -2.13 -0.18 11.88
CA SER A 44 -2.02 -0.47 13.31
C SER A 44 -2.50 0.72 14.16
N PRO A 45 -3.27 0.46 15.24
CA PRO A 45 -3.61 1.50 16.21
C PRO A 45 -2.37 2.12 16.86
N GLU A 46 -2.43 3.40 17.20
CA GLU A 46 -1.28 4.14 17.75
C GLU A 46 -0.68 3.51 19.03
N GLN A 47 -1.55 2.93 19.86
CA GLN A 47 -1.21 2.28 21.13
C GLN A 47 -0.73 0.83 20.99
N GLU A 48 -0.84 0.21 19.81
CA GLU A 48 -0.44 -1.18 19.62
C GLU A 48 1.10 -1.31 19.62
N GLU A 49 1.61 -2.34 20.27
CA GLU A 49 3.04 -2.67 20.21
C GLU A 49 3.36 -3.30 18.85
N GLN A 50 4.37 -2.76 18.16
CA GLN A 50 4.75 -3.25 16.84
C GLN A 50 5.70 -4.43 16.93
N ASN A 51 5.56 -5.37 16.00
CA ASN A 51 6.43 -6.52 15.93
C ASN A 51 7.81 -6.13 15.42
N GLU A 52 8.81 -6.26 16.28
CA GLU A 52 10.19 -5.91 15.95
C GLU A 52 10.86 -6.91 14.99
N ILE A 53 10.33 -8.13 14.89
CA ILE A 53 10.83 -9.16 13.98
C ILE A 53 10.22 -8.92 12.60
N THR A 54 11.08 -8.68 11.61
CA THR A 54 10.64 -8.51 10.22
C THR A 54 10.02 -9.81 9.73
N THR A 55 8.78 -9.72 9.27
CA THR A 55 8.02 -10.82 8.68
C THR A 55 7.74 -10.54 7.20
N SER A 56 7.43 -11.59 6.43
CA SER A 56 7.00 -11.41 5.05
C SER A 56 5.57 -10.87 5.00
N CYS A 57 5.26 -10.11 3.96
CA CYS A 57 3.90 -9.61 3.68
C CYS A 57 2.85 -10.74 3.73
N SER A 58 3.12 -11.89 3.09
CA SER A 58 2.22 -13.05 3.13
C SER A 58 1.90 -13.53 4.56
N LYS A 59 2.91 -13.60 5.44
CA LYS A 59 2.72 -13.97 6.86
C LYS A 59 1.99 -12.89 7.65
N ALA A 60 2.25 -11.61 7.38
CA ALA A 60 1.54 -10.50 7.99
C ALA A 60 0.04 -10.52 7.64
N HIS A 61 -0.27 -10.73 6.35
CA HIS A 61 -1.65 -10.90 5.88
C HIS A 61 -2.32 -12.12 6.50
N GLU A 62 -1.64 -13.28 6.51
CA GLU A 62 -2.17 -14.48 7.14
C GLU A 62 -2.51 -14.23 8.62
N SER A 63 -1.63 -13.57 9.36
CA SER A 63 -1.90 -13.22 10.76
C SER A 63 -3.09 -12.27 10.89
N PHE A 64 -3.14 -11.21 10.08
CA PHE A 64 -4.24 -10.25 10.12
C PHE A 64 -5.59 -10.91 9.79
N PHE A 65 -5.69 -11.63 8.68
CA PHE A 65 -6.96 -12.23 8.26
C PHE A 65 -7.44 -13.35 9.21
N LYS A 66 -6.54 -14.00 9.95
CA LYS A 66 -6.90 -15.02 10.94
C LYS A 66 -7.26 -14.45 12.31
N THR A 67 -6.54 -13.43 12.77
CA THR A 67 -6.62 -12.98 14.18
C THR A 67 -6.90 -11.49 14.36
N GLY A 68 -6.90 -10.71 13.28
CA GLY A 68 -6.99 -9.24 13.34
C GLY A 68 -5.72 -8.55 13.84
N ASN A 69 -4.60 -9.27 13.95
CA ASN A 69 -3.34 -8.70 14.43
C ASN A 69 -2.75 -7.71 13.42
N THR A 70 -2.59 -6.45 13.84
CA THR A 70 -2.06 -5.36 13.03
C THR A 70 -0.63 -4.95 13.39
N ALA A 71 0.04 -5.62 14.34
CA ALA A 71 1.37 -5.25 14.85
C ALA A 71 2.49 -5.25 13.78
N ASN A 72 2.27 -5.87 12.62
CA ASN A 72 3.20 -5.88 11.50
C ASN A 72 3.02 -4.70 10.52
N TYR A 73 2.01 -3.85 10.73
CA TYR A 73 1.69 -2.73 9.87
C TYR A 73 2.00 -1.39 10.53
N MET A 74 2.16 -0.37 9.70
CA MET A 74 2.42 0.99 10.16
C MET A 74 1.25 1.57 10.94
N LYS A 75 1.57 2.55 11.77
CA LYS A 75 0.60 3.45 12.42
C LYS A 75 0.37 4.68 11.55
N TRP A 76 -0.72 5.40 11.78
CA TRP A 76 -0.99 6.65 11.07
C TRP A 76 0.06 7.72 11.35
N SER A 77 0.59 7.82 12.58
CA SER A 77 1.70 8.70 12.92
C SER A 77 2.93 8.47 12.03
N GLN A 78 3.28 7.21 11.78
CA GLN A 78 4.41 6.80 10.94
C GLN A 78 4.14 7.09 9.46
N ILE A 79 2.92 6.81 8.99
CA ILE A 79 2.49 7.13 7.61
C ILE A 79 2.56 8.65 7.38
N LYS A 80 2.17 9.47 8.36
CA LYS A 80 2.28 10.93 8.28
C LYS A 80 3.73 11.42 8.27
N GLU A 81 4.62 10.77 9.03
CA GLU A 81 6.05 11.07 8.95
C GLU A 81 6.60 10.78 7.55
N ILE A 82 6.27 9.62 6.96
CA ILE A 82 6.62 9.29 5.57
C ILE A 82 6.07 10.34 4.61
N ALA A 83 4.80 10.74 4.74
CA ALA A 83 4.17 11.75 3.87
C ALA A 83 4.87 13.12 3.95
N SER A 84 5.48 13.45 5.11
CA SER A 84 6.24 14.68 5.31
C SER A 84 7.70 14.59 4.85
N THR A 85 8.16 13.40 4.47
CA THR A 85 9.55 13.13 4.11
C THR A 85 9.80 13.44 2.63
N LYS A 86 10.94 14.07 2.33
CA LYS A 86 11.33 14.42 0.95
C LYS A 86 11.32 13.18 0.04
N ASN A 87 10.75 13.33 -1.15
CA ASN A 87 10.64 12.29 -2.18
C ASN A 87 9.85 11.04 -1.73
N CYS A 88 9.06 11.13 -0.65
CA CYS A 88 8.14 10.09 -0.22
C CYS A 88 6.70 10.54 -0.43
N TYR A 89 5.88 9.62 -0.94
CA TYR A 89 4.48 9.85 -1.28
C TYR A 89 3.62 8.71 -0.74
N ILE A 90 2.36 9.01 -0.44
CA ILE A 90 1.38 8.04 0.03
C ILE A 90 0.35 7.80 -1.08
N GLY A 91 0.07 6.53 -1.35
CA GLY A 91 -0.98 6.10 -2.27
C GLY A 91 -1.96 5.13 -1.60
N GLY A 92 -3.08 4.88 -2.26
CA GLY A 92 -4.07 3.92 -1.81
C GLY A 92 -3.78 2.48 -2.24
N HIS A 93 -4.09 1.51 -1.39
CA HIS A 93 -4.04 0.08 -1.69
C HIS A 93 -5.31 -0.67 -1.27
N SER A 94 -6.47 -0.11 -1.60
CA SER A 94 -7.80 -0.56 -1.12
C SER A 94 -7.99 -0.33 0.39
N HIS A 95 -9.23 -0.45 0.87
CA HIS A 95 -9.51 -0.55 2.30
C HIS A 95 -9.40 -2.00 2.77
N GLN A 96 -10.13 -2.93 2.14
CA GLN A 96 -10.27 -4.31 2.60
C GLN A 96 -9.26 -5.29 2.00
N HIS A 97 -8.48 -4.88 0.99
CA HIS A 97 -7.52 -5.75 0.28
C HIS A 97 -8.16 -7.07 -0.21
N LYS A 98 -9.38 -6.97 -0.76
CA LYS A 98 -10.14 -8.14 -1.21
C LYS A 98 -9.60 -8.69 -2.53
N ASP A 99 -9.51 -10.01 -2.64
CA ASP A 99 -9.26 -10.68 -3.93
C ASP A 99 -10.50 -10.57 -4.84
N LEU A 100 -10.35 -9.83 -5.94
CA LEU A 100 -11.41 -9.58 -6.93
C LEU A 100 -11.37 -10.52 -8.14
N ARG A 101 -10.44 -11.48 -8.19
CA ARG A 101 -10.28 -12.41 -9.33
C ARG A 101 -11.37 -13.49 -9.40
N GLY A 102 -12.16 -13.63 -8.33
CA GLY A 102 -13.28 -14.58 -8.27
C GLY A 102 -14.57 -14.05 -8.90
N THR A 103 -15.52 -14.96 -9.14
CA THR A 103 -16.83 -14.60 -9.68
C THR A 103 -17.72 -13.95 -8.62
N LEU A 104 -18.03 -12.67 -8.80
CA LEU A 104 -19.00 -11.93 -8.01
C LEU A 104 -20.14 -11.44 -8.90
N ALA A 105 -21.38 -11.51 -8.42
CA ALA A 105 -22.49 -10.86 -9.09
C ALA A 105 -22.21 -9.36 -9.25
N LEU A 106 -22.44 -8.80 -10.44
CA LEU A 106 -22.04 -7.43 -10.81
C LEU A 106 -22.47 -6.37 -9.79
N LYS A 107 -23.71 -6.45 -9.27
CA LYS A 107 -24.21 -5.53 -8.25
C LYS A 107 -23.40 -5.61 -6.94
N LYS A 108 -23.03 -6.82 -6.50
CA LYS A 108 -22.22 -7.02 -5.30
C LYS A 108 -20.79 -6.50 -5.50
N LEU A 109 -20.22 -6.74 -6.69
CA LEU A 109 -18.92 -6.20 -7.06
C LEU A 109 -18.95 -4.67 -7.01
N HIS A 110 -19.87 -4.04 -7.75
CA HIS A 110 -20.00 -2.58 -7.79
C HIS A 110 -20.15 -1.96 -6.38
N ASN A 111 -21.04 -2.49 -5.55
CA ASN A 111 -21.23 -1.99 -4.18
C ASN A 111 -19.96 -2.12 -3.35
N HIS A 112 -19.30 -3.27 -3.41
CA HIS A 112 -18.04 -3.48 -2.69
C HIS A 112 -16.97 -2.48 -3.15
N LEU A 113 -16.77 -2.30 -4.46
CA LEU A 113 -15.76 -1.37 -4.98
C LEU A 113 -16.04 0.08 -4.54
N LYS A 114 -17.31 0.50 -4.58
CA LYS A 114 -17.71 1.82 -4.11
C LYS A 114 -17.44 1.99 -2.62
N GLU A 115 -17.94 1.08 -1.79
CA GLU A 115 -17.79 1.16 -0.33
C GLU A 115 -16.32 1.07 0.10
N ASP A 116 -15.54 0.21 -0.55
CA ASP A 116 -14.10 0.05 -0.30
C ASP A 116 -13.34 1.35 -0.61
N THR A 117 -13.63 1.97 -1.76
CA THR A 117 -13.00 3.24 -2.14
C THR A 117 -13.41 4.36 -1.19
N ASP A 118 -14.70 4.49 -0.90
CA ASP A 118 -15.24 5.56 -0.05
C ASP A 118 -14.64 5.46 1.37
N LYS A 119 -14.51 4.25 1.93
CA LYS A 119 -13.86 4.02 3.23
C LYS A 119 -12.37 4.36 3.19
N MET A 120 -11.65 3.87 2.18
CA MET A 120 -10.21 4.15 2.04
C MET A 120 -9.93 5.65 2.01
N LEU A 121 -10.66 6.40 1.16
CA LEU A 121 -10.49 7.84 1.05
C LEU A 121 -10.88 8.57 2.33
N ASN A 122 -11.94 8.12 3.02
CA ASN A 122 -12.34 8.71 4.29
C ASN A 122 -11.24 8.55 5.37
N GLU A 123 -10.59 7.40 5.44
CA GLU A 123 -9.47 7.16 6.37
C GLU A 123 -8.31 8.13 6.08
N PHE A 124 -7.87 8.25 4.83
CA PHE A 124 -6.81 9.20 4.46
C PHE A 124 -7.20 10.66 4.75
N ASN A 125 -8.42 11.06 4.37
CA ASN A 125 -8.94 12.41 4.62
C ASN A 125 -8.99 12.74 6.12
N THR A 126 -9.37 11.78 6.97
CA THR A 126 -9.38 11.94 8.43
C THR A 126 -7.97 12.21 8.98
N GLN A 127 -6.94 11.70 8.31
CA GLN A 127 -5.54 11.94 8.66
C GLN A 127 -4.94 13.18 8.00
N GLY A 128 -5.71 13.91 7.18
CA GLY A 128 -5.22 15.05 6.41
C GLY A 128 -4.25 14.67 5.30
N ILE A 129 -4.32 13.44 4.79
CA ILE A 129 -3.50 12.95 3.68
C ILE A 129 -4.37 12.93 2.43
N GLU A 130 -3.99 13.69 1.40
CA GLU A 130 -4.57 13.59 0.06
C GLU A 130 -3.78 12.55 -0.75
N ILE A 131 -4.47 11.61 -1.41
CA ILE A 131 -3.85 10.62 -2.27
C ILE A 131 -4.33 10.77 -3.71
N LYS A 132 -3.41 10.62 -4.67
CA LYS A 132 -3.68 10.61 -6.11
C LYS A 132 -3.23 9.35 -6.82
N ASP A 133 -2.38 8.57 -6.15
CA ASP A 133 -1.81 7.32 -6.62
C ASP A 133 -2.55 6.14 -6.02
N PHE A 134 -2.80 5.11 -6.82
CA PHE A 134 -3.41 3.86 -6.36
C PHE A 134 -2.72 2.65 -6.97
N CYS A 135 -2.42 1.66 -6.12
CA CYS A 135 -1.96 0.36 -6.57
C CYS A 135 -3.05 -0.70 -6.36
N PHE A 136 -3.30 -1.53 -7.37
CA PHE A 136 -4.31 -2.59 -7.26
C PHE A 136 -3.80 -3.77 -6.42
N PRO A 137 -4.55 -4.22 -5.40
CA PRO A 137 -4.26 -5.48 -4.72
C PRO A 137 -4.07 -6.63 -5.71
N TYR A 138 -3.05 -7.44 -5.46
CA TYR A 138 -2.67 -8.57 -6.32
C TYR A 138 -2.34 -8.21 -7.77
N ASN A 139 -2.03 -6.93 -8.07
CA ASN A 139 -1.82 -6.40 -9.42
C ASN A 139 -2.98 -6.70 -10.39
N TYR A 140 -4.20 -6.84 -9.86
CA TYR A 140 -5.38 -7.14 -10.66
C TYR A 140 -6.18 -5.86 -10.94
N GLU A 141 -5.98 -5.32 -12.15
CA GLU A 141 -6.71 -4.14 -12.64
C GLU A 141 -8.13 -4.48 -13.06
N ALA A 142 -9.07 -4.48 -12.11
CA ALA A 142 -10.50 -4.58 -12.42
C ALA A 142 -10.97 -3.28 -13.12
N PRO A 143 -11.46 -3.31 -14.38
CA PRO A 143 -11.79 -2.08 -15.12
C PRO A 143 -12.81 -1.19 -14.41
N LEU A 144 -13.83 -1.80 -13.80
CA LEU A 144 -14.84 -1.07 -13.03
C LEU A 144 -14.26 -0.38 -11.80
N TYR A 145 -13.25 -0.97 -11.15
CA TYR A 145 -12.61 -0.38 -9.97
C TYR A 145 -11.83 0.87 -10.37
N LYS A 146 -11.07 0.80 -11.47
CA LYS A 146 -10.33 1.95 -12.02
C LYS A 146 -11.24 3.15 -12.28
N GLU A 147 -12.42 2.93 -12.87
CA GLU A 147 -13.37 4.01 -13.14
C GLU A 147 -14.00 4.59 -11.86
N ILE A 148 -14.30 3.76 -10.86
CA ILE A 148 -14.78 4.21 -9.55
C ILE A 148 -13.72 5.09 -8.85
N LEU A 149 -12.45 4.70 -8.91
CA LEU A 149 -11.32 5.44 -8.34
C LEU A 149 -11.13 6.79 -9.03
N LYS A 150 -11.14 6.84 -10.37
CA LYS A 150 -11.04 8.09 -11.15
C LYS A 150 -12.13 9.10 -10.79
N GLN A 151 -13.37 8.65 -10.63
CA GLN A 151 -14.49 9.51 -10.23
C GLN A 151 -14.29 10.18 -8.87
N ARG A 152 -13.32 9.71 -8.07
CA ARG A 152 -13.00 10.21 -6.74
C ARG A 152 -11.63 10.91 -6.67
N GLY A 153 -11.05 11.25 -7.82
CA GLY A 153 -9.82 12.04 -7.89
C GLY A 153 -8.52 11.24 -7.85
N ILE A 154 -8.57 9.90 -7.93
CA ILE A 154 -7.36 9.11 -8.18
C ILE A 154 -6.95 9.24 -9.65
N GLU A 155 -5.70 9.64 -9.88
CA GLU A 155 -5.17 10.00 -11.19
C GLU A 155 -4.21 8.94 -11.73
N ASN A 156 -3.35 8.40 -10.86
CA ASN A 156 -2.27 7.48 -11.24
C ASN A 156 -2.55 6.07 -10.73
N PHE A 157 -2.23 5.09 -11.57
CA PHE A 157 -2.55 3.69 -11.33
C PHE A 157 -1.33 2.81 -11.54
N PHE A 158 -1.10 1.91 -10.59
CA PHE A 158 0.05 1.03 -10.54
C PHE A 158 -0.37 -0.43 -10.46
N GLY A 159 0.30 -1.31 -11.21
CA GLY A 159 -0.08 -2.70 -11.37
C GLY A 159 1.06 -3.59 -11.90
N GLN A 160 0.81 -4.27 -13.02
CA GLN A 160 1.69 -5.31 -13.58
C GLN A 160 2.93 -4.77 -14.30
N GLU A 161 2.99 -3.48 -14.59
CA GLU A 161 4.16 -2.81 -15.16
C GLU A 161 5.34 -2.70 -14.18
N ARG A 162 5.09 -2.94 -12.89
CA ARG A 162 6.12 -2.90 -11.84
C ARG A 162 6.99 -4.15 -11.88
N ILE A 163 8.27 -3.97 -11.57
CA ILE A 163 9.27 -5.04 -11.51
C ILE A 163 9.51 -5.38 -10.05
N ALA A 164 9.45 -6.67 -9.69
CA ALA A 164 9.80 -7.10 -8.34
C ALA A 164 11.31 -6.87 -8.09
N ILE A 165 11.68 -6.47 -6.86
CA ILE A 165 13.07 -6.17 -6.53
C ILE A 165 13.95 -7.43 -6.63
N GLU A 166 13.37 -8.60 -6.37
CA GLU A 166 14.00 -9.90 -6.50
C GLU A 166 14.39 -10.21 -7.96
N ASP A 167 13.59 -9.75 -8.92
CA ASP A 167 13.86 -9.95 -10.35
C ASP A 167 14.99 -9.05 -10.86
N LEU A 168 15.19 -7.88 -10.23
CA LEU A 168 16.33 -7.01 -10.53
C LEU A 168 17.65 -7.59 -10.05
N SER A 169 17.65 -8.29 -8.90
CA SER A 169 18.87 -8.91 -8.35
C SER A 169 19.40 -10.08 -9.19
N ASN A 170 18.57 -10.70 -10.02
CA ASN A 170 18.95 -11.76 -10.96
C ASN A 170 19.37 -11.23 -12.34
N ALA A 171 19.27 -9.91 -12.58
CA ALA A 171 19.59 -9.25 -13.84
C ALA A 171 21.00 -8.64 -13.88
N ILE A 172 21.80 -8.84 -12.82
CA ILE A 172 23.20 -8.39 -12.68
C ILE A 172 24.12 -9.60 -12.51
#